data_AF-A0A7H8PJL3-F1
#
_entry.id   AF-A0A7H8PJL3-F1
#
_cell.length_a   1.000
_cell.length_b   1.000
_cell.length_c   1.000
_cell.angle_alpha   90.00
_cell.angle_beta   90.00
_cell.angle_gamma   90.00
#
_symmetry.space_group_name_H-M   'P 1'
#
loop_
_entity.id
_entity.type
_entity.pdbx_description
1 polymer ?
#
loop_
_entity_poly.entity_id
_entity_poly.type
_entity_poly.pdbx_seq_one_letter_code
_entity_poly.pdbx_strand_id
1 'polypeptide(L)'
;MIFLNNQLMPSEDSATLFMVSNPIPFENFEDHQAGVYIRLHNLIAWSMEEGDDPIALIEEYLETVYTDSKSVEEIANFLMYHDKMQSALWGLKENWSNLDDTVPEDSLMYGGVEKGEAVQMYADTTLRRYLEVLSRFENV
;
A
#
# COMPACT_ATOMS: atom_id res chain seq x y z
N MET A 1 -7.66 5.08 -12.48
CA MET A 1 -6.50 5.99 -12.57
C MET A 1 -5.61 5.65 -11.38
N ILE A 2 -4.29 5.67 -11.52
CA ILE A 2 -3.41 5.44 -10.37
C ILE A 2 -3.34 6.73 -9.57
N PHE A 3 -3.64 6.64 -8.28
CA PHE A 3 -3.50 7.74 -7.34
C PHE A 3 -2.07 7.76 -6.80
N LEU A 4 -1.36 8.85 -7.09
CA LEU A 4 -0.02 9.12 -6.58
C LEU A 4 0.06 10.59 -6.19
N ASN A 5 0.54 10.85 -4.97
CA ASN A 5 0.80 12.18 -4.46
C ASN A 5 2.08 12.10 -3.63
N ASN A 6 3.13 12.83 -4.04
CA ASN A 6 4.44 12.74 -3.40
C ASN A 6 4.48 13.39 -1.99
N GLN A 7 3.50 14.20 -1.60
CA GLN A 7 3.35 14.61 -0.19
C GLN A 7 2.84 13.46 0.68
N LEU A 8 2.04 12.55 0.11
CA LEU A 8 1.51 11.38 0.83
C LEU A 8 2.48 10.19 0.78
N MET A 9 3.17 10.06 -0.34
CA MET A 9 4.07 8.94 -0.68
C MET A 9 5.41 9.50 -1.18
N PRO A 10 6.28 10.03 -0.31
CA PRO A 10 7.51 10.70 -0.72
C PRO A 10 8.62 9.75 -1.19
N SER A 11 8.44 8.44 -1.06
CA SER A 11 9.44 7.42 -1.35
C SER A 11 8.87 6.26 -2.15
N GLU A 12 9.73 5.50 -2.83
CA GLU A 12 9.33 4.25 -3.49
C GLU A 12 8.72 3.24 -2.50
N ASP A 13 9.26 3.13 -1.29
CA ASP A 13 8.70 2.22 -0.29
C ASP A 13 7.26 2.65 0.10
N SER A 14 7.02 3.96 0.33
CA SER A 14 5.66 4.45 0.63
C SER A 14 4.71 4.34 -0.57
N ALA A 15 5.20 4.57 -1.80
CA ALA A 15 4.42 4.34 -3.01
C ALA A 15 4.08 2.86 -3.21
N THR A 16 4.98 1.93 -2.86
CA THR A 16 4.70 0.48 -2.91
C THR A 16 3.52 0.12 -2.00
N LEU A 17 3.45 0.73 -0.81
CA LEU A 17 2.44 0.42 0.19
C LEU A 17 1.09 1.08 -0.07
N PHE A 18 1.09 2.33 -0.56
CA PHE A 18 -0.11 3.18 -0.56
C PHE A 18 -0.60 3.54 -1.96
N MET A 19 0.15 3.27 -3.03
CA MET A 19 -0.32 3.55 -4.38
C MET A 19 -1.47 2.62 -4.75
N VAL A 20 -2.61 3.20 -5.12
CA VAL A 20 -3.84 2.47 -5.42
C VAL A 20 -4.49 2.99 -6.69
N SER A 21 -5.26 2.13 -7.36
CA SER A 21 -6.04 2.53 -8.53
C SER A 21 -7.44 2.89 -8.09
N ASN A 22 -7.86 4.13 -8.33
CA ASN A 22 -9.23 4.60 -8.13
C ASN A 22 -9.71 5.35 -9.38
N PRO A 23 -10.98 5.21 -9.82
CA PRO A 23 -11.51 6.04 -10.90
C PRO A 23 -11.66 7.53 -10.52
N ILE A 24 -11.66 7.85 -9.23
CA ILE A 24 -11.89 9.20 -8.69
C ILE A 24 -10.74 9.56 -7.75
N PRO A 25 -10.30 10.83 -7.65
CA PRO A 25 -9.35 11.25 -6.62
C PRO A 25 -9.90 10.98 -5.21
N PHE A 26 -9.02 10.67 -4.24
CA PHE A 26 -9.43 10.58 -2.85
C PHE A 26 -9.56 11.96 -2.22
N GLU A 27 -10.55 12.13 -1.34
CA GLU A 27 -10.79 13.40 -0.66
C GLU A 27 -10.24 13.42 0.77
N ASN A 28 -9.97 12.24 1.35
CA ASN A 28 -9.55 12.08 2.73
C ASN A 28 -8.74 10.78 2.91
N PHE A 29 -8.22 10.62 4.13
CA PHE A 29 -7.45 9.44 4.54
C PHE A 29 -8.28 8.16 4.48
N GLU A 30 -9.53 8.20 4.94
CA GLU A 30 -10.40 7.02 5.05
C GLU A 30 -10.68 6.39 3.67
N ASP A 31 -10.89 7.21 2.63
CA ASP A 31 -11.07 6.75 1.26
C ASP A 31 -9.77 6.10 0.73
N HIS A 32 -8.63 6.71 1.03
CA HIS A 32 -7.33 6.18 0.64
C HIS A 32 -7.04 4.84 1.36
N GLN A 33 -7.35 4.75 2.65
CA GLN A 33 -7.27 3.53 3.46
C GLN A 33 -8.14 2.41 2.87
N ALA A 34 -9.36 2.71 2.45
CA ALA A 34 -10.23 1.75 1.76
C ALA A 34 -9.63 1.29 0.42
N GLY A 35 -9.00 2.19 -0.33
CA GLY A 35 -8.25 1.85 -1.54
C GLY A 35 -7.10 0.87 -1.26
N VAL A 36 -6.34 1.07 -0.18
CA VAL A 36 -5.25 0.17 0.23
C VAL A 36 -5.80 -1.21 0.58
N TYR A 37 -6.91 -1.26 1.30
CA TYR A 37 -7.58 -2.52 1.65
C TYR A 37 -8.02 -3.32 0.41
N ILE A 38 -8.56 -2.65 -0.61
CA ILE A 38 -8.91 -3.27 -1.90
C ILE A 38 -7.64 -3.75 -2.62
N ARG A 39 -6.54 -2.98 -2.57
CA ARG A 39 -5.27 -3.41 -3.18
C ARG A 39 -4.73 -4.67 -2.51
N LEU A 40 -4.79 -4.78 -1.19
CA LEU A 40 -4.41 -6.00 -0.47
C LEU A 40 -5.19 -7.22 -0.94
N HIS A 41 -6.51 -7.10 -1.11
CA HIS A 41 -7.34 -8.19 -1.65
C HIS A 41 -6.84 -8.67 -3.00
N ASN A 42 -6.53 -7.74 -3.91
CA ASN A 42 -6.04 -8.08 -5.24
C ASN A 42 -4.67 -8.76 -5.18
N LEU A 43 -3.73 -8.24 -4.39
CA LEU A 43 -2.40 -8.82 -4.24
C LEU A 43 -2.45 -10.26 -3.70
N ILE A 44 -3.31 -10.51 -2.70
CA ILE A 44 -3.50 -11.84 -2.13
C ILE A 44 -4.15 -12.76 -3.16
N ALA A 45 -5.23 -12.33 -3.81
CA ALA A 45 -5.91 -13.12 -4.83
C ALA A 45 -4.98 -13.51 -5.98
N TRP A 46 -4.21 -12.55 -6.52
CA TRP A 46 -3.23 -12.82 -7.57
C TRP A 46 -2.13 -13.77 -7.13
N SER A 47 -1.59 -13.59 -5.91
CA SER A 47 -0.58 -14.50 -5.36
C SER A 47 -1.11 -15.94 -5.27
N MET A 48 -2.37 -16.13 -4.85
CA MET A 48 -3.01 -17.45 -4.84
C MET A 48 -3.24 -18.02 -6.24
N GLU A 49 -3.63 -17.19 -7.21
CA GLU A 49 -3.82 -17.60 -8.61
C GLU A 49 -2.50 -18.01 -9.28
N GLU A 50 -1.39 -17.36 -8.92
CA GLU A 50 -0.04 -17.68 -9.38
C GLU A 50 0.56 -18.94 -8.71
N GLY A 51 -0.10 -19.47 -7.68
CA GLY A 51 0.30 -20.70 -6.97
C GLY A 51 1.25 -20.47 -5.80
N ASP A 52 1.46 -19.22 -5.38
CA ASP A 52 2.16 -18.90 -4.14
C ASP A 52 1.28 -19.19 -2.91
N ASP A 53 1.90 -19.31 -1.73
CA ASP A 53 1.21 -19.41 -0.45
C ASP A 53 1.30 -18.06 0.29
N PRO A 54 0.26 -17.20 0.24
CA PRO A 54 0.24 -15.92 0.93
C PRO A 54 0.50 -16.04 2.43
N ILE A 55 0.05 -17.12 3.07
CA ILE A 55 0.24 -17.32 4.51
C ILE A 55 1.72 -17.51 4.80
N ALA A 56 2.39 -18.39 4.05
CA ALA A 56 3.83 -18.60 4.21
C ALA A 56 4.63 -17.29 4.00
N LEU A 57 4.24 -16.48 3.02
CA LEU A 57 4.86 -15.17 2.78
C LEU A 57 4.66 -14.23 3.97
N ILE A 58 3.44 -14.17 4.51
CA ILE A 58 3.11 -13.31 5.66
C ILE A 58 3.92 -13.73 6.88
N GLU A 59 3.95 -15.02 7.19
CA GLU A 59 4.70 -15.55 8.34
C GLU A 59 6.21 -15.30 8.19
N GLU A 60 6.75 -15.47 6.98
CA GLU A 60 8.15 -15.21 6.67
C GLU A 60 8.53 -13.72 6.84
N TYR A 61 7.81 -12.81 6.18
CA TYR A 61 8.19 -11.40 6.15
C TYR A 61 7.77 -10.63 7.39
N LEU A 62 6.65 -10.98 8.01
CA LEU A 62 6.13 -10.27 9.18
C LEU A 62 6.53 -10.92 10.51
N GLU A 63 7.24 -12.06 10.46
CA GLU A 63 7.71 -12.81 11.64
C GLU A 63 6.58 -13.13 12.63
N THR A 64 5.42 -13.48 12.09
CA THR A 64 4.18 -13.73 12.85
C THR A 64 3.63 -15.12 12.53
N VAL A 65 2.67 -15.59 13.32
CA VAL A 65 1.97 -16.86 13.07
C VAL A 65 0.55 -16.54 12.63
N TYR A 66 0.15 -17.06 11.48
CA TYR A 66 -1.19 -16.87 10.95
C TYR A 66 -2.08 -18.07 11.30
N THR A 67 -3.16 -17.84 12.05
CA THR A 67 -4.03 -18.92 12.54
C THR A 67 -5.43 -18.91 11.96
N ASP A 68 -5.76 -17.93 11.12
CA ASP A 68 -7.10 -17.72 10.61
C ASP A 68 -7.38 -18.52 9.33
N SER A 69 -8.51 -18.23 8.66
CA SER A 69 -8.91 -18.98 7.46
C SER A 69 -8.02 -18.65 6.25
N LYS A 70 -7.98 -19.54 5.25
CA LYS A 70 -7.24 -19.30 4.00
C LYS A 70 -7.98 -18.43 2.98
N SER A 71 -9.02 -17.71 3.38
CA SER A 71 -9.78 -16.86 2.44
C SER A 71 -9.06 -15.53 2.21
N VAL A 72 -9.21 -14.98 1.01
CA VAL A 72 -8.64 -13.67 0.64
C VAL A 72 -9.06 -12.58 1.62
N GLU A 73 -10.33 -12.58 2.02
CA GLU A 73 -10.89 -11.60 2.95
C GLU A 73 -10.25 -11.68 4.34
N GLU A 74 -10.11 -12.87 4.92
CA GLU A 74 -9.49 -13.04 6.24
C GLU A 74 -7.99 -12.70 6.22
N ILE A 75 -7.27 -13.06 5.14
CA ILE A 75 -5.85 -12.72 5.01
C ILE A 75 -5.69 -11.20 4.85
N ALA A 76 -6.55 -10.55 4.06
CA ALA A 76 -6.53 -9.11 3.88
C ALA A 76 -6.88 -8.36 5.18
N ASN A 77 -7.89 -8.83 5.92
CA ASN A 77 -8.24 -8.31 7.23
C ASN A 77 -7.07 -8.41 8.21
N PHE A 78 -6.46 -9.59 8.31
CA PHE A 78 -5.28 -9.79 9.14
C PHE A 78 -4.15 -8.81 8.80
N LEU A 79 -3.80 -8.69 7.52
CA LEU A 79 -2.76 -7.75 7.08
C LEU A 79 -3.14 -6.30 7.37
N MET A 80 -4.39 -5.93 7.14
CA MET A 80 -4.88 -4.58 7.38
C MET A 80 -4.73 -4.19 8.84
N TYR A 81 -5.02 -5.11 9.77
CA TYR A 81 -4.94 -4.87 11.22
C TYR A 81 -3.59 -5.25 11.85
N HIS A 82 -2.64 -5.75 11.07
CA HIS A 82 -1.31 -6.07 11.57
C HIS A 82 -0.55 -4.81 12.04
N ASP A 83 0.23 -4.92 13.12
CA ASP A 83 0.92 -3.78 13.75
C ASP A 83 1.80 -2.98 12.78
N LYS A 84 2.53 -3.68 11.89
CA LYS A 84 3.34 -3.02 10.85
C LYS A 84 2.49 -2.21 9.86
N MET A 85 1.33 -2.73 9.46
CA MET A 85 0.41 -2.02 8.57
C MET A 85 -0.23 -0.83 9.28
N GLN A 86 -0.67 -1.01 10.52
CA GLN A 86 -1.25 0.08 11.32
C GLN A 86 -0.24 1.21 11.56
N SER A 87 1.03 0.86 11.80
CA SER A 87 2.12 1.83 11.88
C SER A 87 2.32 2.59 10.57
N ALA A 88 2.33 1.89 9.44
CA ALA A 88 2.49 2.50 8.12
C ALA A 88 1.29 3.42 7.78
N LEU A 89 0.07 2.98 8.04
CA LEU A 89 -1.16 3.77 7.84
C LEU A 89 -1.20 5.01 8.75
N TRP A 90 -0.61 4.93 9.95
CA TRP A 90 -0.46 6.11 10.81
C TRP A 90 0.40 7.19 10.14
N GLY A 91 1.55 6.82 9.57
CA GLY A 91 2.39 7.75 8.81
C GLY A 91 1.66 8.36 7.61
N LEU A 92 0.90 7.55 6.87
CA LEU A 92 0.05 8.06 5.78
C LEU A 92 -1.00 9.07 6.29
N LYS A 93 -1.62 8.80 7.44
CA LYS A 93 -2.59 9.71 8.05
C LYS A 93 -1.97 11.04 8.50
N GLU A 94 -0.76 11.01 9.04
CA GLU A 94 -0.01 12.22 9.37
C GLU A 94 0.29 13.04 8.11
N ASN A 95 0.70 12.40 7.02
CA ASN A 95 0.92 13.07 5.74
C ASN A 95 -0.36 13.73 5.19
N TRP A 96 -1.50 13.04 5.27
CA TRP A 96 -2.80 13.64 4.91
C TRP A 96 -3.15 14.85 5.77
N SER A 97 -2.80 14.82 7.05
CA SER A 97 -3.08 15.91 7.99
C SER A 97 -2.19 17.15 7.76
N ASN A 98 -1.03 16.94 7.14
CA ASN A 98 -0.02 17.97 6.85
C ASN A 98 0.02 18.35 5.37
N LEU A 99 -0.97 17.93 4.58
CA LEU A 99 -0.99 18.15 3.14
C LEU A 99 -1.13 19.65 2.84
N ASP A 100 -0.17 20.20 2.12
CA ASP A 100 -0.22 21.58 1.63
C ASP A 100 -1.08 21.62 0.35
N ASP A 101 -2.29 22.15 0.49
CA ASP A 101 -3.28 22.30 -0.58
C ASP A 101 -3.00 23.50 -1.51
N THR A 102 -1.96 24.29 -1.20
CA THR A 102 -1.55 25.44 -2.00
C THR A 102 -0.51 25.08 -3.07
N VAL A 103 0.10 23.90 -2.97
CA VAL A 103 1.07 23.39 -3.95
C VAL A 103 0.31 22.92 -5.20
N PRO A 104 0.63 23.44 -6.40
CA PRO A 104 0.03 22.96 -7.63
C PRO A 104 0.25 21.46 -7.80
N GLU A 105 -0.79 20.73 -8.23
CA GLU A 105 -0.76 19.28 -8.43
C GLU A 105 0.39 18.85 -9.36
N ASP A 106 0.70 19.68 -10.37
CA ASP A 106 1.85 19.48 -11.26
C ASP A 106 3.19 19.55 -10.54
N SER A 107 3.34 20.40 -9.52
CA SER A 107 4.57 20.52 -8.72
C SER A 107 4.76 19.32 -7.79
N LEU A 108 3.67 18.67 -7.38
CA LEU A 108 3.72 17.43 -6.60
C LEU A 108 4.28 16.27 -7.39
N MET A 109 4.35 16.36 -8.72
CA MET A 109 4.89 15.31 -9.59
C MET A 109 6.41 15.37 -9.77
N TYR A 110 7.08 16.44 -9.32
CA TYR A 110 8.53 16.66 -9.55
C TYR A 110 9.44 16.26 -8.36
N GLY A 111 8.88 15.72 -7.28
CA GLY A 111 9.59 15.42 -6.03
C GLY A 111 9.58 13.95 -5.59
N GLY A 112 9.19 13.01 -6.45
CA GLY A 112 9.02 11.59 -6.13
C GLY A 112 8.92 10.73 -7.39
N VAL A 113 8.18 9.62 -7.33
CA VAL A 113 8.07 8.65 -8.45
C VAL A 113 7.41 9.31 -9.66
N GLU A 114 8.01 9.19 -10.85
CA GLU A 114 7.43 9.76 -12.07
C GLU A 114 6.14 9.02 -12.46
N LYS A 115 5.17 9.69 -13.08
CA LYS A 115 3.86 9.06 -13.43
C LYS A 115 3.99 7.77 -14.26
N GLY A 116 4.93 7.71 -15.19
CA GLY A 116 5.16 6.52 -16.01
C GLY A 116 5.77 5.37 -15.20
N GLU A 117 6.71 5.70 -14.32
CA GLU A 117 7.33 4.79 -13.38
C GLU A 117 6.30 4.26 -12.36
N ALA A 118 5.40 5.12 -11.87
CA ALA A 118 4.31 4.76 -10.97
C ALA A 118 3.37 3.72 -11.57
N VAL A 119 3.04 3.84 -12.86
CA VAL A 119 2.22 2.85 -13.56
C VAL A 119 2.91 1.49 -13.62
N GLN A 120 4.19 1.50 -13.96
CA GLN A 120 4.98 0.27 -14.04
C GLN A 120 5.14 -0.37 -12.66
N MET A 121 5.50 0.42 -11.66
CA MET A 121 5.65 0.01 -10.27
C MET A 121 4.34 -0.58 -9.72
N TYR A 122 3.20 0.05 -10.01
CA TYR A 122 1.88 -0.47 -9.61
C TYR A 122 1.57 -1.82 -10.25
N ALA A 123 1.94 -2.00 -11.52
CA ALA A 123 1.75 -3.26 -12.24
C ALA A 123 2.70 -4.36 -11.72
N ASP A 124 3.93 -4.01 -11.40
CA ASP A 124 5.00 -4.96 -11.00
C ASP A 124 4.96 -5.30 -9.50
N THR A 125 4.18 -4.57 -8.69
CA THR A 125 4.04 -4.84 -7.26
C THR A 125 3.26 -6.13 -7.02
N THR A 126 3.99 -7.17 -6.59
CA THR A 126 3.45 -8.45 -6.10
C THR A 126 3.23 -8.45 -4.59
N LEU A 127 2.50 -9.45 -4.06
CA LEU A 127 2.34 -9.62 -2.62
C LEU A 127 3.69 -9.74 -1.90
N ARG A 128 4.64 -10.50 -2.48
CA ARG A 128 6.00 -10.65 -1.93
C ARG A 128 6.70 -9.31 -1.78
N ARG A 129 6.71 -8.50 -2.84
CA ARG A 129 7.34 -7.17 -2.81
C ARG A 129 6.66 -6.26 -1.79
N TYR A 130 5.33 -6.30 -1.74
CA TYR A 130 4.56 -5.54 -0.77
C TYR A 130 4.94 -5.88 0.68
N LEU A 131 5.02 -7.18 1.01
CA LEU A 131 5.39 -7.66 2.34
C LEU A 131 6.86 -7.39 2.69
N GLU A 132 7.77 -7.49 1.72
CA GLU A 132 9.17 -7.11 1.88
C GLU A 132 9.32 -5.63 2.27
N VAL A 133 8.57 -4.74 1.60
CA VAL A 133 8.58 -3.32 1.94
C VAL A 133 7.91 -3.09 3.29
N LEU A 134 6.75 -3.69 3.53
CA LEU A 134 6.02 -3.54 4.79
C LEU A 134 6.84 -4.01 6.00
N SER A 135 7.65 -5.07 5.84
CA SER A 135 8.43 -5.63 6.95
C SER A 135 9.53 -4.70 7.45
N ARG A 136 10.06 -3.84 6.58
CA ARG A 136 11.15 -2.89 6.87
C ARG A 136 10.69 -1.43 6.91
N PHE A 137 9.41 -1.17 6.68
CA PHE A 137 8.90 0.20 6.60
C PHE A 137 9.00 0.87 7.97
N GLU A 138 9.82 1.91 8.05
CA GLU A 138 9.93 2.77 9.22
C GLU A 138 9.24 4.09 8.90
N ASN A 139 8.39 4.56 9.82
CA ASN A 139 7.80 5.89 9.71
C ASN A 139 8.93 6.92 9.77
N VAL A 140 9.07 7.73 8.71
CA VAL A 140 10.05 8.82 8.60
C VAL A 140 9.60 10.03 9.41
#